data_AF-A0A6P7FT77-F1
#
_entry.id   AF-A0A6P7FT77-F1
#
_cell.length_a   1.000
_cell.length_b   1.000
_cell.length_c   1.000
_cell.angle_alpha   90.00
_cell.angle_beta   90.00
_cell.angle_gamma   90.00
#
_symmetry.space_group_name_H-M   'P 1'
#
loop_
_entity.id
_entity.type
_entity.pdbx_description
1 polymer ?
#
loop_
_entity_poly.entity_id
_entity_poly.type
_entity_poly.pdbx_seq_one_letter_code
_entity_poly.pdbx_strand_id
1 'polypeptide(L)'
;MRTEIEDAVKSLGEMPESSETSQNRNELFSKNIVFAVSVHDSQVDRKPFYLLERTIFNCSIRILPHQQNTGAFFVAVLRKLKPLTAKDKSTVREQEDQDVQESKKRENEDNLPHNQRKKRKKDVYKEDPFVFFNDDEPVWNDIKSFYQVSDKFDSKCLLTRCHVGKKKNIYLTSDAVRNLVISNQGTVKFINTGIKAFVRCDNKNMKCAFRIANDGLESIYPYIGDDRKVYIPKDDLITLLMNDTPQKSPPIADLSEQIKNQVENLSPGSCVLIYKEETKDNEDPLVIHISGWRGTTSLRCYMDRHNTVHLLRLLGGDISKYDVNKFKKPGEEEAMNGNEDENEVSTTDEVSTTEVVQ
;
A
#
# COMPACT_ATOMS: atom_id res chain seq x y z
N MET A 1 -22.22 -13.31 -16.52
CA MET A 1 -21.64 -12.82 -15.25
C MET A 1 -21.63 -11.30 -15.10
N ARG A 2 -20.84 -10.51 -15.86
CA ARG A 2 -20.91 -9.02 -15.76
C ARG A 2 -22.34 -8.50 -16.02
N THR A 3 -22.99 -9.03 -17.05
CA THR A 3 -24.37 -8.71 -17.41
C THR A 3 -25.38 -9.12 -16.34
N GLU A 4 -25.23 -10.29 -15.72
CA GLU A 4 -26.15 -10.78 -14.67
C GLU A 4 -25.99 -10.01 -13.35
N ILE A 5 -24.76 -9.57 -13.03
CA ILE A 5 -24.50 -8.69 -11.88
C ILE A 5 -25.05 -7.29 -12.17
N GLU A 6 -24.86 -6.77 -13.39
CA GLU A 6 -25.44 -5.49 -13.83
C GLU A 6 -26.98 -5.52 -13.82
N ASP A 7 -27.59 -6.64 -14.21
CA ASP A 7 -29.04 -6.84 -14.20
C ASP A 7 -29.61 -7.00 -12.79
N ALA A 8 -28.90 -7.70 -11.88
CA ALA A 8 -29.25 -7.74 -10.47
C ALA A 8 -29.19 -6.35 -9.82
N VAL A 9 -28.17 -5.55 -10.15
CA VAL A 9 -28.03 -4.16 -9.69
C VAL A 9 -29.13 -3.26 -10.28
N LYS A 10 -29.53 -3.45 -11.55
CA LYS A 10 -30.65 -2.74 -12.18
C LYS A 10 -32.00 -3.09 -11.55
N SER A 11 -32.27 -4.36 -11.27
CA SER A 11 -33.54 -4.81 -10.65
C SER A 11 -33.76 -4.20 -9.25
N LEU A 12 -32.67 -3.91 -8.54
CA LEU A 12 -32.69 -3.19 -7.26
C LEU A 12 -33.03 -1.69 -7.40
N GLY A 13 -33.01 -1.15 -8.61
CA GLY A 13 -33.40 0.23 -8.96
C GLY A 13 -34.89 0.44 -9.24
N GLU A 14 -35.63 -0.63 -9.55
CA GLU A 14 -37.01 -0.55 -10.01
C GLU A 14 -37.99 -1.10 -8.95
N MET A 15 -38.38 -0.26 -7.97
CA MET A 15 -39.56 -0.45 -7.11
C MET A 15 -40.28 0.90 -6.93
N PRO A 16 -41.61 0.92 -6.72
CA PRO A 16 -42.47 2.00 -7.18
C PRO A 16 -42.26 3.33 -6.43
N GLU A 17 -42.52 4.40 -7.17
CA GLU A 17 -42.31 5.80 -6.84
C GLU A 17 -42.88 6.21 -5.47
N SER A 18 -42.00 6.71 -4.61
CA SER A 18 -42.35 7.85 -3.76
C SER A 18 -41.32 8.95 -4.01
N SER A 19 -41.84 10.17 -4.07
CA SER A 19 -41.26 11.39 -4.60
C SER A 19 -39.94 11.78 -3.92
N GLU A 20 -38.81 11.54 -4.58
CA GLU A 20 -37.54 12.21 -4.28
C GLU A 20 -36.63 12.18 -5.52
N THR A 21 -36.18 13.36 -5.91
CA THR A 21 -35.55 13.78 -7.17
C THR A 21 -34.32 12.95 -7.59
N SER A 22 -34.28 12.61 -8.88
CA SER A 22 -33.40 11.63 -9.54
C SER A 22 -31.90 11.89 -9.47
N GLN A 23 -31.46 13.12 -9.18
CA GLN A 23 -30.03 13.47 -9.09
C GLN A 23 -29.36 13.02 -7.77
N ASN A 24 -30.10 12.93 -6.66
CA ASN A 24 -29.56 12.44 -5.38
C ASN A 24 -29.48 10.91 -5.29
N ARG A 25 -30.22 10.17 -6.13
CA ARG A 25 -30.30 8.71 -6.04
C ARG A 25 -29.01 8.02 -6.44
N ASN A 26 -28.32 8.47 -7.50
CA ASN A 26 -27.09 7.83 -7.98
C ASN A 26 -25.93 7.96 -6.97
N GLU A 27 -25.89 9.07 -6.23
CA GLU A 27 -24.88 9.29 -5.17
C GLU A 27 -25.17 8.51 -3.89
N LEU A 28 -26.46 8.26 -3.57
CA LEU A 28 -26.86 7.42 -2.44
C LEU A 28 -26.73 5.92 -2.74
N PHE A 29 -26.86 5.55 -4.02
CA PHE A 29 -26.77 4.17 -4.50
C PHE A 29 -25.37 3.58 -4.32
N SER A 30 -24.32 4.35 -4.61
CA SER A 30 -22.93 3.91 -4.47
C SER A 30 -22.47 3.79 -3.01
N LYS A 31 -23.10 4.55 -2.09
CA LYS A 31 -22.69 4.63 -0.68
C LYS A 31 -23.23 3.49 0.22
N ASN A 32 -24.17 2.66 -0.25
CA ASN A 32 -24.93 1.72 0.60
C ASN A 32 -24.91 0.23 0.15
N ILE A 33 -24.11 -0.13 -0.86
CA ILE A 33 -23.95 -1.52 -1.29
C ILE A 33 -22.85 -2.18 -0.47
N VAL A 34 -23.18 -3.30 0.17
CA VAL A 34 -22.21 -4.15 0.87
C VAL A 34 -22.10 -5.46 0.11
N PHE A 35 -20.87 -5.79 -0.31
CA PHE A 35 -20.57 -7.11 -0.87
C PHE A 35 -20.16 -8.05 0.26
N ALA A 36 -20.86 -9.17 0.38
CA ALA A 36 -20.47 -10.25 1.28
C ALA A 36 -20.09 -11.48 0.42
N VAL A 37 -18.82 -11.88 0.51
CA VAL A 37 -18.34 -13.16 -0.02
C VAL A 37 -18.13 -14.06 1.20
N SER A 38 -18.96 -15.08 1.33
CA SER A 38 -18.79 -16.09 2.37
C SER A 38 -18.22 -17.36 1.76
N VAL A 39 -17.12 -17.85 2.33
CA VAL A 39 -16.60 -19.19 2.07
C VAL A 39 -16.91 -20.02 3.30
N HIS A 40 -18.05 -20.69 3.31
CA HIS A 40 -18.28 -21.78 4.25
C HIS A 40 -19.23 -22.83 3.67
N ASP A 41 -18.75 -24.06 3.68
CA ASP A 41 -19.51 -25.28 3.50
C ASP A 41 -19.92 -25.77 4.89
N SER A 42 -21.21 -25.82 5.16
CA SER A 42 -21.86 -26.76 6.10
C SER A 42 -23.34 -26.41 6.25
N GLN A 43 -24.16 -27.45 6.17
CA GLN A 43 -25.61 -27.42 6.32
C GLN A 43 -26.00 -27.00 7.74
N VAL A 44 -26.90 -26.02 7.88
CA VAL A 44 -27.60 -25.74 9.14
C VAL A 44 -29.08 -25.47 8.86
N ASP A 45 -29.90 -26.15 9.65
CA ASP A 45 -31.36 -26.28 9.59
C ASP A 45 -32.15 -24.97 9.72
N ARG A 46 -33.30 -24.96 9.02
CA ARG A 46 -34.23 -23.83 8.91
C ARG A 46 -35.22 -23.75 10.07
N LYS A 47 -35.35 -22.57 10.68
CA LYS A 47 -36.61 -22.02 11.25
C LYS A 47 -36.67 -20.50 11.01
N PRO A 48 -37.86 -19.89 10.89
CA PRO A 48 -38.09 -19.02 9.76
C PRO A 48 -38.06 -17.52 10.09
N PHE A 49 -37.34 -16.76 9.25
CA PHE A 49 -37.35 -15.30 9.23
C PHE A 49 -37.91 -14.85 7.86
N TYR A 50 -39.24 -14.95 7.71
CA TYR A 50 -39.95 -14.95 6.42
C TYR A 50 -39.87 -13.65 5.58
N LEU A 51 -39.22 -12.58 6.05
CA LEU A 51 -38.98 -11.36 5.26
C LEU A 51 -37.54 -11.22 4.75
N LEU A 52 -36.56 -11.87 5.39
CA LEU A 52 -35.16 -11.87 4.93
C LEU A 52 -34.94 -12.90 3.80
N GLU A 53 -35.62 -14.05 3.88
CA GLU A 53 -35.44 -15.14 2.92
C GLU A 53 -35.85 -14.75 1.50
N ARG A 54 -36.87 -13.92 1.29
CA ARG A 54 -37.32 -13.57 -0.07
C ARG A 54 -36.39 -12.61 -0.81
N THR A 55 -35.61 -11.78 -0.12
CA THR A 55 -34.76 -10.77 -0.76
C THR A 55 -33.32 -11.24 -0.98
N ILE A 56 -32.78 -12.10 -0.11
CA ILE A 56 -31.39 -12.57 -0.23
C ILE A 56 -31.23 -13.52 -1.41
N PHE A 57 -32.21 -14.40 -1.65
CA PHE A 57 -32.12 -15.39 -2.73
C PHE A 57 -32.22 -14.78 -4.14
N ASN A 58 -32.96 -13.67 -4.32
CA ASN A 58 -33.09 -13.04 -5.63
C ASN A 58 -31.83 -12.27 -6.08
N CYS A 59 -30.95 -11.90 -5.14
CA CYS A 59 -29.71 -11.19 -5.40
C CYS A 59 -28.48 -12.01 -4.98
N SER A 60 -28.59 -13.35 -5.00
CA SER A 60 -27.48 -14.25 -4.75
C SER A 60 -27.30 -15.26 -5.87
N ILE A 61 -26.03 -15.62 -6.11
CA ILE A 61 -25.63 -16.58 -7.14
C ILE A 61 -24.67 -17.58 -6.49
N ARG A 62 -24.91 -18.87 -6.75
CA ARG A 62 -23.97 -19.95 -6.43
C ARG A 62 -23.22 -20.36 -7.69
N ILE A 63 -21.91 -20.15 -7.70
CA ILE A 63 -21.01 -20.53 -8.78
C ILE A 63 -20.38 -21.88 -8.40
N LEU A 64 -20.68 -22.91 -9.19
CA LEU A 64 -20.14 -24.25 -8.99
C LEU A 64 -18.80 -24.40 -9.75
N PRO A 65 -17.84 -25.21 -9.27
CA PRO A 65 -16.51 -25.31 -9.89
C PRO A 65 -16.53 -25.63 -11.39
N HIS A 66 -17.45 -26.52 -11.79
CA HIS A 66 -17.59 -26.96 -13.18
C HIS A 66 -18.21 -25.91 -14.10
N GLN A 67 -18.87 -24.88 -13.57
CA GLN A 67 -19.53 -23.86 -14.40
C GLN A 67 -18.52 -22.95 -15.11
N GLN A 68 -17.31 -22.79 -14.57
CA GLN A 68 -16.30 -21.83 -15.05
C GLN A 68 -14.85 -22.34 -14.91
N ASN A 69 -14.62 -23.64 -14.62
CA ASN A 69 -13.30 -24.22 -14.33
C ASN A 69 -12.48 -23.42 -13.30
N THR A 70 -13.15 -22.98 -12.24
CA THR A 70 -12.62 -22.15 -11.13
C THR A 70 -13.11 -22.71 -9.80
N GLY A 71 -12.82 -22.04 -8.68
CA GLY A 71 -13.33 -22.40 -7.36
C GLY A 71 -14.86 -22.32 -7.25
N ALA A 72 -15.40 -22.90 -6.18
CA ALA A 72 -16.81 -22.74 -5.82
C ALA A 72 -17.00 -21.41 -5.06
N PHE A 73 -18.03 -20.63 -5.42
CA PHE A 73 -18.34 -19.37 -4.74
C PHE A 73 -19.84 -19.23 -4.47
N PHE A 74 -20.15 -18.53 -3.38
CA PHE A 74 -21.49 -18.01 -3.14
C PHE A 74 -21.40 -16.51 -2.95
N VAL A 75 -22.11 -15.76 -3.79
CA VAL A 75 -22.09 -14.30 -3.80
C VAL A 75 -23.50 -13.82 -3.48
N ALA A 76 -23.63 -12.92 -2.51
CA ALA A 76 -24.88 -12.25 -2.18
C ALA A 76 -24.67 -10.74 -2.11
N VAL A 77 -25.59 -9.98 -2.70
CA VAL A 77 -25.60 -8.51 -2.63
C VAL A 77 -26.70 -8.09 -1.66
N LEU A 78 -26.30 -7.35 -0.62
CA LEU A 78 -27.23 -6.86 0.40
C LEU A 78 -27.29 -5.33 0.37
N ARG A 79 -28.52 -4.79 0.39
CA ARG A 79 -28.77 -3.35 0.58
C ARG A 79 -29.17 -3.11 2.02
N LYS A 80 -28.42 -2.28 2.72
CA LYS A 80 -28.81 -1.81 4.06
C LYS A 80 -29.92 -0.75 3.92
N LEU A 81 -31.12 -1.06 4.39
CA LEU A 81 -32.28 -0.17 4.26
C LEU A 81 -32.40 0.87 5.39
N LYS A 82 -31.94 0.54 6.60
CA LYS A 82 -32.02 1.40 7.79
C LYS A 82 -30.76 1.28 8.65
N PRO A 83 -30.37 2.32 9.41
CA PRO A 83 -29.31 2.21 10.42
C PRO A 83 -29.63 1.12 11.44
N LEU A 84 -28.60 0.45 11.97
CA LEU A 84 -28.77 -0.56 13.02
C LEU A 84 -29.05 0.14 14.35
N THR A 85 -30.14 -0.26 15.00
CA THR A 85 -30.57 0.27 16.31
C THR A 85 -29.68 -0.29 17.42
N ALA A 86 -29.66 0.37 18.58
CA ALA A 86 -28.91 -0.13 19.75
C ALA A 86 -29.36 -1.53 20.20
N LYS A 87 -30.66 -1.85 20.05
CA LYS A 87 -31.22 -3.19 20.30
C LYS A 87 -30.66 -4.22 19.31
N ASP A 88 -30.53 -3.86 18.04
CA ASP A 88 -29.98 -4.76 17.01
C ASP A 88 -28.50 -5.08 17.31
N LYS A 89 -27.74 -4.09 17.81
CA LYS A 89 -26.34 -4.28 18.22
C LYS A 89 -26.19 -5.19 19.44
N SER A 90 -27.12 -5.14 20.41
CA SER A 90 -27.06 -6.06 21.57
C SER A 90 -27.36 -7.49 21.17
N THR A 91 -28.32 -7.71 20.28
CA THR A 91 -28.68 -9.06 19.82
C THR A 91 -27.54 -9.71 19.03
N VAL A 92 -26.81 -8.96 18.20
CA VAL A 92 -25.62 -9.48 17.48
C VAL A 92 -24.50 -9.86 18.46
N ARG A 93 -24.24 -9.04 19.49
CA ARG A 93 -23.22 -9.36 20.51
C ARG A 93 -23.57 -10.61 21.31
N GLU A 94 -24.85 -10.79 21.66
CA GLU A 94 -25.31 -12.00 22.37
C GLU A 94 -25.16 -13.27 21.52
N GLN A 95 -25.33 -13.18 20.20
CA GLN A 95 -25.13 -14.29 19.27
C GLN A 95 -23.63 -14.59 19.05
N GLU A 96 -22.79 -13.57 18.86
CA GLU A 96 -21.33 -13.74 18.75
C GLU A 96 -20.73 -14.39 20.01
N ASP A 97 -21.19 -14.01 21.20
CA ASP A 97 -20.74 -14.61 22.46
C ASP A 97 -21.18 -16.08 22.60
N GLN A 98 -22.32 -16.47 22.03
CA GLN A 98 -22.79 -17.86 22.01
C GLN A 98 -21.98 -18.73 21.02
N ASP A 99 -21.71 -18.25 19.81
CA ASP A 99 -20.92 -18.97 18.80
C ASP A 99 -19.45 -19.16 19.24
N VAL A 100 -18.87 -18.17 19.93
CA VAL A 100 -17.52 -18.27 20.52
C VAL A 100 -17.48 -19.25 21.70
N GLN A 101 -18.57 -19.40 22.45
CA GLN A 101 -18.66 -20.41 23.52
C GLN A 101 -18.82 -21.82 22.97
N GLU A 102 -19.56 -22.00 21.87
CA GLU A 102 -19.77 -23.32 21.25
C GLU A 102 -18.50 -23.83 20.56
N SER A 103 -17.76 -22.96 19.87
CA SER A 103 -16.47 -23.29 19.24
C SER A 103 -15.39 -23.65 20.28
N LYS A 104 -15.32 -22.95 21.42
CA LYS A 104 -14.44 -23.32 22.55
C LYS A 104 -14.80 -24.63 23.23
N LYS A 105 -16.06 -25.08 23.11
CA LYS A 105 -16.52 -26.38 23.64
C LYS A 105 -16.01 -27.54 22.78
N ARG A 106 -15.74 -27.32 21.49
CA ARG A 106 -15.21 -28.33 20.55
C ARG A 106 -13.70 -28.50 20.63
N GLU A 107 -12.96 -27.51 21.16
CA GLU A 107 -11.49 -27.57 21.31
C GLU A 107 -10.98 -28.01 22.70
N ASN A 108 -11.84 -28.09 23.74
CA ASN A 108 -11.41 -28.48 25.10
C ASN A 108 -11.65 -29.97 25.41
N GLU A 109 -11.12 -30.89 24.58
CA GLU A 109 -10.86 -32.27 25.02
C GLU A 109 -9.43 -32.47 25.57
N ASP A 110 -8.61 -31.42 25.69
CA ASP A 110 -7.37 -31.47 26.47
C ASP A 110 -7.57 -30.93 27.89
N ASN A 111 -7.85 -31.84 28.82
CA ASN A 111 -7.95 -31.60 30.26
C ASN A 111 -6.56 -31.30 30.87
N LEU A 112 -6.12 -30.05 30.81
CA LEU A 112 -4.98 -29.57 31.62
C LEU A 112 -5.45 -28.79 32.87
N PRO A 113 -4.85 -29.02 34.05
CA PRO A 113 -5.26 -28.41 35.31
C PRO A 113 -5.20 -26.86 35.29
N HIS A 114 -6.11 -26.25 36.05
CA HIS A 114 -6.33 -24.79 36.12
C HIS A 114 -5.07 -23.95 36.45
N ASN A 115 -4.04 -24.56 37.03
CA ASN A 115 -2.80 -23.90 37.44
C ASN A 115 -1.77 -23.69 36.31
N GLN A 116 -1.96 -24.26 35.12
CA GLN A 116 -1.06 -24.10 33.97
C GLN A 116 -1.57 -23.13 32.89
N ARG A 117 -2.80 -22.60 33.03
CA ARG A 117 -3.29 -21.54 32.13
C ARG A 117 -2.54 -20.25 32.43
N LYS A 118 -1.42 -20.01 31.72
CA LYS A 118 -0.80 -18.68 31.64
C LYS A 118 -1.91 -17.71 31.23
N LYS A 119 -2.34 -16.83 32.14
CA LYS A 119 -3.18 -15.68 31.79
C LYS A 119 -2.45 -14.98 30.66
N ARG A 120 -3.00 -15.05 29.45
CA ARG A 120 -2.57 -14.19 28.34
C ARG A 120 -2.71 -12.77 28.85
N LYS A 121 -1.60 -12.18 29.32
CA LYS A 121 -1.54 -10.73 29.51
C LYS A 121 -1.96 -10.18 28.15
N LYS A 122 -3.03 -9.38 28.13
CA LYS A 122 -3.30 -8.51 26.99
C LYS A 122 -2.12 -7.55 26.98
N ASP A 123 -1.03 -7.96 26.34
CA ASP A 123 0.00 -7.03 25.94
C ASP A 123 -0.73 -6.04 25.04
N VAL A 124 -0.94 -4.85 25.60
CA VAL A 124 -1.36 -3.69 24.84
C VAL A 124 -0.18 -3.44 23.93
N TYR A 125 -0.25 -3.99 22.72
CA TYR A 125 0.69 -3.68 21.65
C TYR A 125 0.65 -2.17 21.48
N LYS A 126 1.64 -1.49 22.07
CA LYS A 126 1.77 -0.04 22.02
C LYS A 126 2.40 0.31 20.68
N GLU A 127 1.57 0.20 19.66
CA GLU A 127 1.92 0.61 18.30
C GLU A 127 1.82 2.14 18.19
N ASP A 128 2.76 2.75 17.48
CA ASP A 128 2.75 4.19 17.28
C ASP A 128 1.51 4.62 16.49
N PRO A 129 0.84 5.71 16.89
CA PRO A 129 -0.39 6.17 16.27
C PRO A 129 -0.14 6.65 14.84
N PHE A 130 -1.18 6.58 14.02
CA PHE A 130 -1.18 7.22 12.70
C PHE A 130 -1.41 8.72 12.88
N VAL A 131 -0.36 9.51 12.64
CA VAL A 131 -0.40 10.97 12.77
C VAL A 131 -0.43 11.58 11.37
N PHE A 132 -1.57 12.15 11.01
CA PHE A 132 -1.74 12.90 9.76
C PHE A 132 -1.08 14.28 9.86
N PHE A 133 -0.64 14.79 8.72
CA PHE A 133 -0.07 16.13 8.63
C PHE A 133 -1.16 17.19 8.86
N ASN A 134 -0.74 18.28 9.48
CA ASN A 134 -1.52 19.50 9.60
C ASN A 134 -1.10 20.47 8.49
N ASP A 135 -1.79 21.61 8.39
CA ASP A 135 -1.50 22.64 7.39
C ASP A 135 -0.04 23.16 7.47
N ASP A 136 0.53 23.26 8.68
CA ASP A 136 1.87 23.81 8.95
C ASP A 136 2.88 22.74 9.40
N GLU A 137 3.10 21.70 8.60
CA GLU A 137 4.17 20.72 8.88
C GLU A 137 5.51 21.18 8.26
N PRO A 138 6.57 21.46 9.05
CA PRO A 138 7.82 22.02 8.52
C PRO A 138 8.51 21.08 7.52
N VAL A 139 8.45 19.77 7.77
CA VAL A 139 8.99 18.75 6.86
C VAL A 139 8.31 18.79 5.49
N TRP A 140 7.01 19.11 5.46
CA TRP A 140 6.28 19.22 4.19
C TRP A 140 6.74 20.43 3.38
N ASN A 141 7.03 21.56 4.01
CA ASN A 141 7.51 22.76 3.31
C ASN A 141 8.83 22.50 2.59
N ASP A 142 9.76 21.76 3.21
CA ASP A 142 11.03 21.36 2.59
C ASP A 142 10.79 20.44 1.39
N ILE A 143 9.91 19.44 1.52
CA ILE A 143 9.55 18.52 0.43
C ILE A 143 8.87 19.27 -0.72
N LYS A 144 7.88 20.11 -0.40
CA LYS A 144 7.12 20.89 -1.36
C LYS A 144 8.02 21.84 -2.14
N SER A 145 8.94 22.54 -1.49
CA SER A 145 9.92 23.42 -2.15
C SER A 145 10.91 22.62 -3.01
N PHE A 146 11.42 21.49 -2.51
CA PHE A 146 12.45 20.71 -3.20
C PHE A 146 11.96 20.00 -4.47
N TYR A 147 10.73 19.48 -4.45
CA TYR A 147 10.09 18.81 -5.59
C TYR A 147 9.15 19.72 -6.38
N GLN A 148 9.01 20.99 -5.95
CA GLN A 148 8.05 21.95 -6.49
C GLN A 148 6.65 21.35 -6.62
N VAL A 149 6.20 20.73 -5.52
CA VAL A 149 4.90 20.04 -5.52
C VAL A 149 3.78 21.07 -5.68
N SER A 150 2.88 20.82 -6.64
CA SER A 150 1.73 21.66 -6.93
C SER A 150 0.83 21.85 -5.72
N ASP A 151 0.26 23.04 -5.56
CA ASP A 151 -0.74 23.37 -4.53
C ASP A 151 -2.04 22.55 -4.64
N LYS A 152 -2.26 21.86 -5.76
CA LYS A 152 -3.38 20.93 -5.94
C LYS A 152 -3.25 19.67 -5.09
N PHE A 153 -2.05 19.35 -4.60
CA PHE A 153 -1.81 18.19 -3.76
C PHE A 153 -2.21 18.50 -2.31
N ASP A 154 -3.11 17.69 -1.74
CA ASP A 154 -3.50 17.83 -0.34
C ASP A 154 -2.49 17.14 0.58
N SER A 155 -1.73 17.95 1.34
CA SER A 155 -0.78 17.44 2.32
C SER A 155 -1.45 16.79 3.53
N LYS A 156 -2.72 17.07 3.82
CA LYS A 156 -3.47 16.45 4.93
C LYS A 156 -3.65 14.96 4.76
N CYS A 157 -3.56 14.48 3.52
CA CYS A 157 -3.58 13.07 3.17
C CYS A 157 -2.26 12.34 3.50
N LEU A 158 -1.21 13.07 3.89
CA LEU A 158 0.04 12.48 4.32
C LEU A 158 -0.02 12.11 5.81
N LEU A 159 0.57 10.96 6.15
CA LEU A 159 0.65 10.48 7.52
C LEU A 159 2.02 9.90 7.84
N THR A 160 2.30 9.83 9.14
CA THR A 160 3.48 9.17 9.69
C THR A 160 3.09 8.27 10.85
N ARG A 161 3.89 7.21 11.07
CA ARG A 161 3.75 6.29 12.21
C ARG A 161 4.65 6.67 13.38
N CYS A 162 4.79 7.96 13.65
CA CYS A 162 5.66 8.44 14.70
C CYS A 162 5.05 9.71 15.29
N HIS A 163 4.80 9.69 16.59
CA HIS A 163 4.29 10.86 17.29
C HIS A 163 5.43 11.79 17.71
N VAL A 164 6.57 11.23 18.15
CA VAL A 164 7.72 11.98 18.66
C VAL A 164 8.99 11.44 18.02
N GLY A 165 9.78 12.33 17.43
CA GLY A 165 11.08 11.99 16.84
C GLY A 165 11.13 12.19 15.32
N LYS A 166 12.17 11.63 14.70
CA LYS A 166 12.41 11.77 13.26
C LYS A 166 11.46 10.89 12.47
N LYS A 167 10.66 11.53 11.60
CA LYS A 167 9.75 10.86 10.67
C LYS A 167 10.54 10.01 9.66
N LYS A 168 10.56 8.68 9.82
CA LYS A 168 11.29 7.75 8.91
C LYS A 168 10.62 7.61 7.55
N ASN A 169 9.31 7.34 7.52
CA ASN A 169 8.53 7.15 6.30
C ASN A 169 7.28 8.02 6.37
N ILE A 170 6.90 8.61 5.24
CA ILE A 170 5.65 9.35 5.05
C ILE A 170 4.79 8.52 4.10
N TYR A 171 3.55 8.28 4.50
CA TYR A 171 2.57 7.51 3.74
C TYR A 171 1.49 8.44 3.20
N LEU A 172 0.94 8.11 2.04
CA LEU A 172 -0.17 8.80 1.39
C LEU A 172 -1.44 7.96 1.48
N THR A 173 -2.56 8.61 1.78
CA THR A 173 -3.90 8.01 1.75
C THR A 173 -4.86 8.83 0.89
N SER A 174 -6.05 8.30 0.60
CA SER A 174 -7.15 9.14 0.14
C SER A 174 -7.86 9.83 1.31
N ASP A 175 -8.63 10.89 1.04
CA ASP A 175 -9.43 11.58 2.04
C ASP A 175 -10.41 10.67 2.79
N ALA A 176 -11.02 9.72 2.07
CA ALA A 176 -11.94 8.76 2.65
C ALA A 176 -11.24 7.86 3.68
N VAL A 177 -10.04 7.37 3.36
CA VAL A 177 -9.24 6.53 4.28
C VAL A 177 -8.74 7.36 5.45
N ARG A 178 -8.29 8.60 5.22
CA ARG A 178 -7.90 9.54 6.29
C ARG A 178 -9.03 9.73 7.30
N ASN A 179 -10.23 10.08 6.82
CA ASN A 179 -11.38 10.32 7.67
C ASN A 179 -11.82 9.05 8.42
N LEU A 180 -11.75 7.89 7.75
CA LEU A 180 -12.02 6.59 8.36
C LEU A 180 -11.04 6.30 9.50
N VAL A 181 -9.75 6.54 9.30
CA VAL A 181 -8.73 6.30 10.32
C VAL A 181 -8.93 7.24 11.50
N ILE A 182 -8.99 8.55 11.26
CA ILE A 182 -9.16 9.56 12.33
C ILE A 182 -10.42 9.28 13.16
N SER A 183 -11.53 8.90 12.53
CA SER A 183 -12.80 8.65 13.23
C SER A 183 -12.81 7.34 14.03
N ASN A 184 -11.89 6.40 13.75
CA ASN A 184 -11.91 5.04 14.32
C ASN A 184 -10.62 4.63 15.02
N GLN A 185 -9.63 5.52 15.18
CA GLN A 185 -8.35 5.20 15.83
C GLN A 185 -8.50 4.61 17.24
N GLY A 186 -9.56 4.97 17.97
CA GLY A 186 -9.85 4.43 19.30
C GLY A 186 -10.60 3.09 19.31
N THR A 187 -11.17 2.67 18.18
CA THR A 187 -12.08 1.51 18.09
C THR A 187 -11.54 0.39 17.19
N VAL A 188 -10.83 0.75 16.12
CA VAL A 188 -10.26 -0.16 15.12
C VAL A 188 -8.75 -0.12 15.20
N LYS A 189 -8.13 -1.30 15.30
CA LYS A 189 -6.68 -1.43 15.20
C LYS A 189 -6.27 -1.42 13.73
N PHE A 190 -5.62 -0.35 13.29
CA PHE A 190 -5.01 -0.27 11.97
C PHE A 190 -3.59 -0.85 12.03
N ILE A 191 -3.28 -1.83 11.18
CA ILE A 191 -1.93 -2.43 11.10
C ILE A 191 -1.11 -1.68 10.03
N ASN A 192 -1.69 -1.52 8.84
CA ASN A 192 -1.11 -0.80 7.71
C ASN A 192 -2.16 0.14 7.13
N THR A 193 -1.73 1.31 6.65
CA THR A 193 -2.62 2.30 6.03
C THR A 193 -1.82 3.17 5.07
N GLY A 194 -2.37 3.36 3.88
CA GLY A 194 -1.76 4.17 2.83
C GLY A 194 -0.60 3.49 2.12
N ILE A 195 -0.06 4.20 1.13
CA ILE A 195 1.11 3.79 0.35
C ILE A 195 2.31 4.62 0.76
N LYS A 196 3.51 4.05 0.71
CA LYS A 196 4.72 4.77 1.10
C LYS A 196 5.06 5.79 0.02
N ALA A 197 4.98 7.06 0.36
CA ALA A 197 5.15 8.19 -0.54
C ALA A 197 6.60 8.71 -0.52
N PHE A 198 7.12 8.94 0.69
CA PHE A 198 8.45 9.46 0.90
C PHE A 198 9.20 8.66 1.97
N VAL A 199 10.50 8.51 1.78
CA VAL A 199 11.40 7.82 2.72
C VAL A 199 12.50 8.78 3.13
N ARG A 200 12.78 8.85 4.42
CA ARG A 200 13.85 9.68 4.95
C ARG A 200 15.22 9.22 4.45
N CYS A 201 16.03 10.17 4.01
CA CYS A 201 17.44 10.04 3.66
C CYS A 201 18.21 11.12 4.40
N ASP A 202 18.82 10.76 5.53
CA ASP A 202 19.69 11.68 6.27
C ASP A 202 21.07 11.71 5.62
N ASN A 203 21.32 12.67 4.73
CA ASN A 203 22.65 12.93 4.17
C ASN A 203 23.00 14.41 4.34
N LYS A 204 24.21 14.70 4.84
CA LYS A 204 24.61 16.04 5.32
C LYS A 204 24.62 17.11 4.23
N ASN A 205 24.72 16.71 2.96
CA ASN A 205 24.84 17.61 1.81
C ASN A 205 23.51 17.85 1.07
N MET A 206 22.37 17.52 1.67
CA MET A 206 21.06 17.56 1.00
C MET A 206 20.19 18.73 1.44
N LYS A 207 19.48 19.31 0.47
CA LYS A 207 18.43 20.32 0.71
C LYS A 207 17.13 19.72 1.28
N CYS A 208 16.85 18.45 0.97
CA CYS A 208 15.65 17.75 1.42
C CYS A 208 16.03 16.40 2.01
N ALA A 209 15.54 16.09 3.22
CA ALA A 209 15.83 14.85 3.93
C ALA A 209 14.94 13.68 3.48
N PHE A 210 14.19 13.79 2.39
CA PHE A 210 13.24 12.78 1.94
C PHE A 210 13.41 12.48 0.45
N ARG A 211 13.51 11.19 0.11
CA ARG A 211 13.40 10.69 -1.27
C ARG A 211 12.00 10.22 -1.56
N ILE A 212 11.58 10.26 -2.83
CA ILE A 212 10.34 9.63 -3.27
C ILE A 212 10.50 8.11 -3.22
N ALA A 213 9.49 7.40 -2.73
CA ALA A 213 9.42 5.95 -2.80
C ALA A 213 8.69 5.51 -4.08
N ASN A 214 9.14 4.41 -4.70
CA ASN A 214 8.49 3.89 -5.91
C ASN A 214 7.03 3.54 -5.67
N ASP A 215 6.68 2.94 -4.53
CA ASP A 215 5.32 2.52 -4.18
C ASP A 215 4.29 3.67 -4.31
N GLY A 216 4.69 4.89 -3.96
CA GLY A 216 3.85 6.08 -3.99
C GLY A 216 4.14 7.04 -5.15
N LEU A 217 5.15 6.74 -5.98
CA LEU A 217 5.61 7.63 -7.04
C LEU A 217 4.48 7.98 -8.00
N GLU A 218 3.74 6.99 -8.49
CA GLU A 218 2.65 7.22 -9.46
C GLU A 218 1.53 8.10 -8.90
N SER A 219 1.26 8.05 -7.60
CA SER A 219 0.23 8.88 -6.98
C SER A 219 0.67 10.34 -6.80
N ILE A 220 1.98 10.59 -6.69
CA ILE A 220 2.53 11.92 -6.42
C ILE A 220 3.03 12.57 -7.71
N TYR A 221 3.46 11.77 -8.68
CA TYR A 221 4.04 12.20 -9.95
C TYR A 221 3.27 13.34 -10.66
N PRO A 222 1.93 13.30 -10.77
CA PRO A 222 1.16 14.37 -11.42
C PRO A 222 1.33 15.75 -10.77
N TYR A 223 1.76 15.78 -9.50
CA TYR A 223 1.94 16.99 -8.72
C TYR A 223 3.40 17.44 -8.63
N ILE A 224 4.36 16.61 -9.05
CA ILE A 224 5.79 16.95 -9.02
C ILE A 224 6.10 17.95 -10.14
N GLY A 225 6.85 19.01 -9.82
CA GLY A 225 7.31 19.99 -10.79
C GLY A 225 8.36 19.43 -11.76
N ASP A 226 8.62 20.15 -12.84
CA ASP A 226 9.45 19.64 -13.93
C ASP A 226 10.96 19.65 -13.60
N ASP A 227 11.40 20.50 -12.66
CA ASP A 227 12.81 20.63 -12.26
C ASP A 227 13.46 19.32 -11.79
N ARG A 228 12.67 18.35 -11.32
CA ARG A 228 13.16 17.07 -10.78
C ARG A 228 12.90 15.89 -11.70
N LYS A 229 12.34 16.12 -12.89
CA LYS A 229 12.05 15.08 -13.88
C LYS A 229 13.21 14.95 -14.84
N VAL A 230 13.71 13.74 -15.02
CA VAL A 230 14.83 13.44 -15.93
C VAL A 230 14.35 12.39 -16.92
N TYR A 231 14.31 12.77 -18.19
CA TYR A 231 13.96 11.88 -19.30
C TYR A 231 15.16 11.05 -19.72
N ILE A 232 15.01 9.74 -19.65
CA ILE A 232 16.09 8.77 -19.83
C ILE A 232 15.84 7.92 -21.08
N PRO A 233 16.82 7.81 -22.00
CA PRO A 233 16.74 6.90 -23.13
C PRO A 233 16.88 5.44 -22.69
N LYS A 234 16.41 4.53 -23.54
CA LYS A 234 16.35 3.09 -23.25
C LYS A 234 17.68 2.50 -22.73
N ASP A 235 18.78 2.77 -23.44
CA ASP A 235 20.08 2.16 -23.16
C ASP A 235 20.68 2.66 -21.83
N ASP A 236 20.48 3.94 -21.51
CA ASP A 236 20.88 4.50 -20.23
C ASP A 236 20.04 3.91 -19.09
N LEU A 237 18.73 3.71 -19.28
CA LEU A 237 17.89 3.08 -18.26
C LEU A 237 18.34 1.65 -17.97
N ILE A 238 18.65 0.87 -19.01
CA ILE A 238 19.23 -0.48 -18.86
C ILE A 238 20.54 -0.40 -18.06
N THR A 239 21.43 0.54 -18.41
CA THR A 239 22.70 0.75 -17.69
C THR A 239 22.50 1.10 -16.22
N LEU A 240 21.53 1.96 -15.89
CA LEU A 240 21.19 2.30 -14.50
C LEU A 240 20.62 1.10 -13.73
N LEU A 241 19.78 0.28 -14.37
CA LEU A 241 19.17 -0.90 -13.77
C LEU A 241 20.18 -2.02 -13.51
N MET A 242 21.18 -2.21 -14.38
CA MET A 242 22.25 -3.22 -14.17
C MET A 242 23.16 -2.90 -12.98
N ASN A 243 23.28 -1.61 -12.66
CA ASN A 243 24.12 -1.08 -11.59
C ASN A 243 23.28 -0.77 -10.33
N ASP A 244 22.53 -1.78 -9.88
CA ASP A 244 21.59 -1.71 -8.77
C ASP A 244 22.24 -1.49 -7.38
N THR A 245 23.53 -1.77 -7.22
CA THR A 245 24.23 -1.61 -5.93
C THR A 245 24.72 -0.18 -5.69
N PRO A 246 24.64 0.35 -4.45
CA PRO A 246 25.07 1.71 -4.12
C PRO A 246 26.53 2.01 -4.52
N GLN A 247 27.41 1.02 -4.32
CA GLN A 247 28.85 1.11 -4.53
C GLN A 247 29.24 1.12 -6.02
N LYS A 248 28.36 0.66 -6.90
CA LYS A 248 28.59 0.59 -8.35
C LYS A 248 27.69 1.55 -9.13
N SER A 249 27.22 2.63 -8.50
CA SER A 249 26.40 3.63 -9.19
C SER A 249 27.18 4.21 -10.38
N PRO A 250 26.63 4.19 -11.60
CA PRO A 250 27.35 4.62 -12.79
C PRO A 250 27.64 6.13 -12.71
N PRO A 251 28.84 6.56 -13.09
CA PRO A 251 29.16 7.97 -13.14
C PRO A 251 28.36 8.64 -14.26
N ILE A 252 27.94 9.88 -14.04
CA ILE A 252 27.21 10.69 -15.02
C ILE A 252 28.03 10.86 -16.32
N ALA A 253 29.37 10.80 -16.22
CA ALA A 253 30.29 10.86 -17.33
C ALA A 253 30.09 9.72 -18.37
N ASP A 254 29.60 8.56 -17.94
CA ASP A 254 29.44 7.38 -18.80
C ASP A 254 28.05 7.33 -19.48
N LEU A 255 27.14 8.22 -19.07
CA LEU A 255 25.78 8.30 -19.61
C LEU A 255 25.71 9.19 -20.85
N SER A 256 24.58 9.15 -21.55
CA SER A 256 24.36 9.98 -22.75
C SER A 256 24.46 11.49 -22.48
N GLU A 257 24.78 12.24 -23.54
CA GLU A 257 24.73 13.71 -23.57
C GLU A 257 23.36 14.26 -23.11
N GLN A 258 22.27 13.56 -23.44
CA GLN A 258 20.91 13.93 -23.04
C GLN A 258 20.75 13.93 -21.52
N ILE A 259 21.29 12.92 -20.82
CA ILE A 259 21.25 12.88 -19.36
C ILE A 259 22.16 13.95 -18.79
N LYS A 260 23.40 14.06 -19.29
CA LYS A 260 24.39 15.05 -18.82
C LYS A 260 23.82 16.46 -18.81
N ASN A 261 23.19 16.89 -19.90
CA ASN A 261 22.58 18.21 -20.01
C ASN A 261 21.40 18.42 -19.03
N GLN A 262 20.58 17.39 -18.79
CA GLN A 262 19.46 17.48 -17.85
C GLN A 262 19.91 17.52 -16.38
N VAL A 263 20.98 16.80 -16.03
CA VAL A 263 21.44 16.68 -14.63
C VAL A 263 22.50 17.70 -14.22
N GLU A 264 23.04 18.48 -15.17
CA GLU A 264 24.05 19.52 -14.94
C GLU A 264 23.53 20.57 -13.95
N ASN A 265 22.35 21.13 -14.21
CA ASN A 265 21.71 22.14 -13.38
C ASN A 265 20.88 21.56 -12.21
N LEU A 266 20.73 20.24 -12.16
CA LEU A 266 19.97 19.56 -11.12
C LEU A 266 20.77 19.50 -9.82
N SER A 267 20.23 20.00 -8.71
CA SER A 267 20.95 19.86 -7.43
C SER A 267 20.98 18.39 -6.97
N PRO A 268 22.00 17.97 -6.20
CA PRO A 268 22.03 16.63 -5.62
C PRO A 268 20.75 16.27 -4.84
N GLY A 269 20.34 15.01 -4.92
CA GLY A 269 19.22 14.44 -4.21
C GLY A 269 18.31 13.58 -5.09
N SER A 270 17.12 13.27 -4.57
CA SER A 270 16.16 12.44 -5.27
C SER A 270 15.52 13.16 -6.46
N CYS A 271 15.24 12.41 -7.52
CA CYS A 271 14.64 12.87 -8.76
C CYS A 271 13.70 11.78 -9.31
N VAL A 272 12.91 12.11 -10.32
CA VAL A 272 12.05 11.15 -11.03
C VAL A 272 12.67 10.87 -12.38
N LEU A 273 13.02 9.61 -12.62
CA LEU A 273 13.50 9.13 -13.91
C LEU A 273 12.30 8.70 -14.75
N ILE A 274 12.24 9.17 -15.98
CA ILE A 274 11.12 8.95 -16.88
C ILE A 274 11.64 8.31 -18.15
N TYR A 275 11.24 7.07 -18.40
CA TYR A 275 11.37 6.46 -19.71
C TYR A 275 10.04 6.55 -20.43
N LYS A 276 10.08 7.00 -21.67
CA LYS A 276 8.94 6.99 -22.58
C LYS A 276 9.39 6.30 -23.87
N GLU A 277 8.68 5.24 -24.23
CA GLU A 277 8.97 4.50 -25.44
C GLU A 277 8.67 5.35 -26.68
N GLU A 278 9.67 5.48 -27.54
CA GLU A 278 9.54 6.17 -28.82
C GLU A 278 8.98 5.19 -29.86
N THR A 279 7.67 5.21 -30.07
CA THR A 279 6.99 4.42 -31.12
C THR A 279 6.17 5.34 -32.02
N LYS A 280 6.37 5.21 -33.35
CA LYS A 280 5.68 6.04 -34.35
C LYS A 280 4.23 5.60 -34.60
N ASP A 281 3.89 4.37 -34.22
CA ASP A 281 2.64 3.70 -34.59
C ASP A 281 1.80 3.21 -33.38
N ASN A 282 2.20 3.53 -32.14
CA ASN A 282 1.49 3.10 -30.94
C ASN A 282 0.76 4.29 -30.28
N GLU A 283 -0.56 4.17 -30.13
CA GLU A 283 -1.39 5.19 -29.48
C GLU A 283 -1.13 5.27 -27.97
N ASP A 284 -0.64 4.17 -27.36
CA ASP A 284 -0.33 4.07 -25.93
C ASP A 284 1.14 3.63 -25.71
N PRO A 285 2.11 4.56 -25.77
CA PRO A 285 3.51 4.24 -25.55
C PRO A 285 3.78 3.82 -24.10
N LEU A 286 4.70 2.87 -23.89
CA LEU A 286 5.13 2.50 -22.55
C LEU A 286 5.82 3.68 -21.85
N VAL A 287 5.25 4.10 -20.71
CA VAL A 287 5.84 5.11 -19.83
C VAL A 287 6.18 4.44 -18.50
N ILE A 288 7.41 4.66 -18.04
CA ILE A 288 7.91 4.11 -16.77
C ILE A 288 8.44 5.27 -15.93
N HIS A 289 7.88 5.46 -14.74
CA HIS A 289 8.40 6.37 -13.73
C HIS A 289 9.19 5.60 -12.68
N ILE A 290 10.38 6.09 -12.35
CA ILE A 290 11.24 5.45 -11.36
C ILE A 290 11.84 6.50 -10.43
N SER A 291 11.90 6.21 -9.13
CA SER A 291 12.65 7.03 -8.19
C SER A 291 14.15 6.94 -8.50
N GLY A 292 14.74 8.08 -8.80
CA GLY A 292 16.16 8.23 -9.06
C GLY A 292 16.85 9.02 -7.97
N TRP A 293 18.18 9.00 -8.05
CA TRP A 293 19.04 9.79 -7.20
C TRP A 293 20.23 10.33 -7.96
N ARG A 294 20.31 11.65 -7.95
CA ARG A 294 21.41 12.39 -8.53
C ARG A 294 22.42 12.71 -7.43
N GLY A 295 23.56 12.03 -7.47
CA GLY A 295 24.73 12.32 -6.64
C GLY A 295 25.52 13.52 -7.15
N THR A 296 26.73 13.71 -6.64
CA THR A 296 27.63 14.76 -7.16
C THR A 296 28.17 14.39 -8.54
N THR A 297 28.54 13.11 -8.73
CA THR A 297 29.16 12.59 -9.96
C THR A 297 28.45 11.35 -10.50
N SER A 298 27.44 10.83 -9.81
CA SER A 298 26.75 9.59 -10.16
C SER A 298 25.24 9.81 -10.28
N LEU A 299 24.59 8.97 -11.09
CA LEU A 299 23.14 8.88 -11.17
C LEU A 299 22.75 7.43 -10.86
N ARG A 300 21.73 7.27 -10.02
CA ARG A 300 21.28 5.94 -9.58
C ARG A 300 19.78 5.79 -9.70
N CYS A 301 19.36 4.59 -10.07
CA CYS A 301 17.98 4.13 -10.00
C CYS A 301 17.72 3.45 -8.65
N TYR A 302 16.71 3.90 -7.90
CA TYR A 302 16.25 3.20 -6.70
C TYR A 302 15.19 2.19 -7.10
N MET A 303 15.57 0.91 -7.17
CA MET A 303 14.68 -0.20 -7.49
C MET A 303 15.10 -1.42 -6.68
N ASP A 304 14.16 -2.24 -6.25
CA ASP A 304 14.48 -3.55 -5.66
C ASP A 304 14.83 -4.57 -6.75
N ARG A 305 15.51 -5.64 -6.34
CA ARG A 305 16.01 -6.67 -7.26
C ARG A 305 14.91 -7.27 -8.15
N HIS A 306 13.72 -7.52 -7.61
CA HIS A 306 12.65 -8.17 -8.36
C HIS A 306 12.08 -7.25 -9.44
N ASN A 307 11.83 -5.99 -9.09
CA ASN A 307 11.38 -5.00 -10.07
C ASN A 307 12.48 -4.67 -11.10
N THR A 308 13.75 -4.61 -10.70
CA THR A 308 14.87 -4.44 -11.65
C THR A 308 14.87 -5.53 -12.72
N VAL A 309 14.75 -6.81 -12.32
CA VAL A 309 14.68 -7.94 -13.26
C VAL A 309 13.47 -7.83 -14.19
N HIS A 310 12.32 -7.43 -13.65
CA HIS A 310 11.11 -7.25 -14.44
C HIS A 310 11.26 -6.14 -15.50
N LEU A 311 11.79 -4.98 -15.10
CA LEU A 311 12.01 -3.84 -15.99
C LEU A 311 13.07 -4.14 -17.05
N LEU A 312 14.17 -4.80 -16.67
CA LEU A 312 15.17 -5.27 -17.62
C LEU A 312 14.54 -6.20 -18.67
N ARG A 313 13.64 -7.10 -18.26
CA ARG A 313 12.93 -7.97 -19.21
C ARG A 313 12.03 -7.20 -20.17
N LEU A 314 11.29 -6.22 -19.67
CA LEU A 314 10.45 -5.34 -20.50
C LEU A 314 11.28 -4.55 -21.51
N LEU A 315 12.46 -4.08 -21.10
CA LEU A 315 13.35 -3.28 -21.95
C LEU A 315 14.24 -4.15 -22.86
N GLY A 316 14.25 -5.48 -22.69
CA GLY A 316 15.15 -6.39 -23.42
C GLY A 316 16.61 -6.31 -22.98
N GLY A 317 16.86 -5.88 -21.73
CA GLY A 317 18.18 -5.91 -21.11
C GLY A 317 18.60 -7.31 -20.66
N ASP A 318 19.90 -7.48 -20.42
CA ASP A 318 20.49 -8.77 -20.01
C ASP A 318 20.18 -9.15 -18.55
N ILE A 319 19.55 -10.30 -18.33
CA ILE A 319 19.16 -10.76 -16.99
C ILE A 319 20.14 -11.83 -16.47
N SER A 320 21.20 -12.16 -17.20
CA SER A 320 22.15 -13.23 -16.86
C SER A 320 22.74 -13.09 -15.46
N LYS A 321 22.98 -11.84 -15.01
CA LYS A 321 23.42 -11.51 -13.63
C LYS A 321 22.48 -12.04 -12.53
N TYR A 322 21.18 -12.17 -12.83
CA TYR A 322 20.15 -12.55 -11.86
C TYR A 322 19.71 -14.02 -11.99
N ASP A 323 20.13 -14.72 -13.04
CA ASP A 323 19.80 -16.12 -13.31
C ASP A 323 20.74 -17.07 -12.56
N VAL A 324 20.78 -16.91 -11.23
CA VAL A 324 21.55 -17.78 -10.33
C VAL A 324 20.75 -19.05 -10.06
N ASN A 325 21.22 -20.17 -10.59
CA ASN A 325 20.60 -21.47 -10.40
C ASN A 325 20.70 -21.88 -8.91
N LYS A 326 19.58 -21.81 -8.18
CA LYS A 326 19.49 -22.15 -6.75
C LYS A 326 19.92 -23.57 -6.39
N PHE A 327 20.13 -24.45 -7.37
CA PHE A 327 20.55 -25.84 -7.19
C PHE A 327 22.04 -26.10 -7.48
N LYS A 328 22.80 -25.10 -7.94
CA LYS A 328 24.27 -25.22 -7.97
C LYS A 328 24.79 -24.95 -6.55
N LYS A 329 25.49 -25.93 -5.97
CA LYS A 329 26.19 -25.76 -4.67
C LYS A 329 27.14 -24.55 -4.76
N PRO A 330 27.30 -23.77 -3.68
CA PRO A 330 28.25 -22.66 -3.65
C PRO A 330 29.66 -23.23 -3.69
N GLY A 331 30.27 -23.18 -4.86
CA GLY A 331 31.66 -23.48 -5.10
C GLY A 331 32.11 -22.52 -6.18
N GLU A 332 32.97 -21.58 -5.80
CA GLU A 332 33.78 -20.72 -6.68
C GLU A 332 33.31 -19.28 -6.98
N GLU A 333 32.13 -18.83 -6.55
CA GLU A 333 31.76 -17.39 -6.64
C GLU A 333 31.74 -16.64 -5.29
N GLU A 334 31.86 -17.33 -4.15
CA GLU A 334 31.82 -16.73 -2.80
C GLU A 334 33.13 -16.05 -2.34
N ALA A 335 34.12 -15.86 -3.21
CA ALA A 335 35.34 -15.13 -2.86
C ALA A 335 35.25 -13.60 -3.08
N MET A 336 34.14 -13.07 -3.63
CA MET A 336 33.97 -11.62 -3.84
C MET A 336 32.70 -10.99 -3.22
N ASN A 337 31.80 -11.76 -2.61
CA ASN A 337 30.54 -11.25 -2.03
C ASN A 337 30.32 -11.65 -0.56
N GLY A 338 31.40 -11.94 0.18
CA GLY A 338 31.35 -12.24 1.61
C GLY A 338 31.43 -10.97 2.45
N ASN A 339 30.32 -10.23 2.57
CA ASN A 339 29.85 -9.53 3.77
C ASN A 339 28.82 -8.45 3.41
N GLU A 340 27.85 -8.28 4.31
CA GLU A 340 26.86 -7.19 4.36
C GLU A 340 25.50 -7.47 3.71
N ASP A 341 24.74 -8.38 4.34
CA ASP A 341 23.31 -8.21 4.53
C ASP A 341 22.98 -8.54 5.99
N GLU A 342 23.17 -7.56 6.87
CA GLU A 342 22.47 -7.38 8.15
C GLU A 342 22.99 -6.08 8.79
N ASN A 343 22.41 -4.95 8.37
CA ASN A 343 22.42 -3.72 9.16
C ASN A 343 21.18 -2.89 8.80
N GLU A 344 20.04 -3.35 9.30
CA GLU A 344 19.01 -2.42 9.75
C GLU A 344 19.65 -1.53 10.83
N VAL A 345 19.85 -0.25 10.51
CA VAL A 345 20.32 0.74 11.48
C VAL A 345 19.28 0.89 12.59
N SER A 346 19.50 0.15 13.67
CA SER A 346 18.98 0.41 15.00
C SER A 346 19.92 1.39 15.69
N THR A 347 19.60 2.68 15.64
CA THR A 347 20.22 3.66 16.56
C THR A 347 19.66 3.44 17.95
N THR A 348 20.43 2.77 18.80
CA THR A 348 20.28 2.82 20.26
C THR A 348 20.86 4.14 20.77
N ASP A 349 20.01 4.95 21.40
CA ASP A 349 20.43 6.14 22.15
C ASP A 349 21.03 5.70 23.49
N GLU A 350 22.32 5.99 23.71
CA GLU A 350 22.92 6.00 25.04
C GLU A 350 22.56 7.31 25.75
N VAL A 351 21.75 7.21 26.80
CA VAL A 351 21.53 8.29 27.77
C VAL A 351 22.72 8.31 28.73
N SER A 352 23.53 9.37 28.66
CA SER A 352 24.51 9.67 29.70
C SER A 352 23.82 10.40 30.86
N THR A 353 23.56 9.68 31.94
CA THR A 353 23.28 10.27 33.26
C THR A 353 24.59 10.71 33.88
N THR A 354 24.78 12.03 34.00
CA THR A 354 25.80 12.63 34.87
C THR A 354 25.21 12.73 36.28
N GLU A 355 25.67 11.90 37.21
CA GLU A 355 25.44 12.09 38.64
C GLU A 355 26.37 13.19 39.15
N VAL A 356 25.77 14.28 39.65
CA VAL A 356 26.45 15.28 40.48
C VAL A 356 26.36 14.78 41.92
N VAL A 357 27.51 14.41 42.48
CA VAL A 357 27.67 14.16 43.91
C VAL A 357 27.88 15.49 44.63
N GLN A 358 27.01 15.79 45.58
CA GLN A 358 27.36 16.52 46.80
C GLN A 358 26.73 15.81 47.99
#